data_AF-A0A9W7ITS6-F1
#
_entry.id   AF-A0A9W7ITS6-F1
#
_cell.length_a   1.000
_cell.length_b   1.000
_cell.length_c   1.000
_cell.angle_alpha   90.00
_cell.angle_beta   90.00
_cell.angle_gamma   90.00
#
_symmetry.space_group_name_H-M   'P 1'
#
loop_
_entity.id
_entity.type
_entity.pdbx_description
1 polymer ?
#
loop_
_entity_poly.entity_id
_entity_poly.type
_entity_poly.pdbx_seq_one_letter_code
_entity_poly.pdbx_strand_id
1 'polypeptide(L)'
;MASCEGWLLLFCEGSMFFFCPLSRAKIDIPGTFPHTVTSNHVAILSAPLTSEDCVVGVISRTKTEIKFHAFRRGATSWTEHNLKSKYPKRIRYAAYHKRGFYFFDNTNLMVYYSIDQPELRLAEARYVKPETDDEGIIFRFDNEEETNQMNELKERLALEDMSQVSICGTIVSCDNARINKMVPYENNRVLQKQGAWFQPRLHQISENQSW
;
A
#
# COMPACT_ATOMS: atom_id res chain seq x y z
N MET A 1 6.33 2.21 -2.26
CA MET A 1 5.70 2.12 -3.58
C MET A 1 4.26 1.66 -3.41
N ALA A 2 3.37 2.15 -4.26
CA ALA A 2 2.00 1.67 -4.41
C ALA A 2 1.67 1.63 -5.91
N SER A 3 0.73 0.79 -6.32
CA SER A 3 0.21 0.81 -7.69
C SER A 3 -1.31 0.86 -7.69
N CYS A 4 -1.88 1.58 -8.64
CA CYS A 4 -3.33 1.65 -8.84
C CYS A 4 -3.62 1.88 -10.31
N GLU A 5 -4.44 1.01 -10.91
CA GLU A 5 -4.90 1.12 -12.30
C GLU A 5 -3.81 1.38 -13.34
N GLY A 6 -2.62 0.79 -13.19
CA GLY A 6 -1.51 0.97 -14.15
C GLY A 6 -0.62 2.19 -13.89
N TRP A 7 -0.82 2.87 -12.76
CA TRP A 7 0.06 3.91 -12.26
C TRP A 7 0.92 3.42 -11.10
N LEU A 8 2.12 3.98 -11.01
CA LEU A 8 3.09 3.72 -9.95
C LEU A 8 3.27 4.97 -9.11
N LEU A 9 3.10 4.86 -7.79
CA LEU A 9 3.52 5.89 -6.85
C LEU A 9 5.00 5.68 -6.52
N LEU A 10 5.82 6.64 -6.95
CA LEU A 10 7.27 6.65 -6.79
C LEU A 10 7.70 7.75 -5.82
N PHE A 11 8.84 7.52 -5.17
CA PHE A 11 9.49 8.47 -4.30
C PHE A 11 10.94 8.66 -4.77
N CYS A 12 11.36 9.90 -4.95
CA CYS A 12 12.72 10.27 -5.30
C CYS A 12 13.13 11.51 -4.50
N GLU A 13 14.13 11.39 -3.63
CA GLU A 13 14.79 12.51 -2.93
C GLU A 13 13.84 13.54 -2.28
N GLY A 14 12.75 13.10 -1.64
CA GLY A 14 11.78 13.98 -0.98
C GLY A 14 10.58 14.37 -1.84
N SER A 15 10.59 14.05 -3.13
CA SER A 15 9.45 14.20 -4.04
C SER A 15 8.70 12.89 -4.20
N MET A 16 7.36 12.97 -4.25
CA MET A 16 6.49 11.86 -4.63
C MET A 16 5.70 12.21 -5.88
N PHE A 17 5.54 11.24 -6.76
CA PHE A 17 4.80 11.43 -8.01
C PHE A 17 4.20 10.12 -8.50
N PHE A 18 3.12 10.25 -9.25
CA PHE A 18 2.54 9.16 -10.01
C PHE A 18 3.20 9.08 -11.38
N PHE A 19 3.56 7.87 -11.79
CA PHE A 19 4.15 7.60 -13.09
C PHE A 19 3.38 6.49 -13.80
N CYS A 20 2.97 6.74 -15.05
CA CYS A 20 2.40 5.73 -15.92
C CYS A 20 3.48 5.26 -16.91
N PRO A 21 4.00 4.03 -16.82
CA PRO A 21 5.12 3.62 -17.66
C PRO A 21 4.79 3.54 -19.15
N LEU A 22 3.52 3.30 -19.51
CA LEU A 22 3.09 3.18 -20.90
C LEU A 22 2.99 4.51 -21.63
N SER A 23 2.30 5.48 -21.02
CA SER A 23 2.17 6.83 -21.59
C SER A 23 3.36 7.73 -21.24
N ARG A 24 4.22 7.29 -20.31
CA ARG A 24 5.28 8.08 -19.66
C ARG A 24 4.76 9.34 -18.96
N ALA A 25 3.46 9.41 -18.72
CA ALA A 25 2.87 10.52 -18.01
C ALA A 25 3.32 10.52 -16.55
N LYS A 26 3.52 11.74 -16.04
CA LYS A 26 3.95 12.00 -14.67
C LYS A 26 3.00 13.02 -14.05
N ILE A 27 2.55 12.74 -12.84
CA ILE A 27 1.76 13.68 -12.04
C ILE A 27 2.47 13.85 -10.70
N ASP A 28 2.99 15.04 -10.46
CA ASP A 28 3.67 15.37 -9.21
C ASP A 28 2.65 15.57 -8.08
N ILE A 29 2.95 15.02 -6.91
CA ILE A 29 2.21 15.33 -5.68
C ILE A 29 2.85 16.59 -5.09
N PRO A 30 2.08 17.68 -4.90
CA PRO A 30 2.66 18.91 -4.37
C PRO A 30 3.13 18.75 -2.92
N GLY A 31 4.09 19.59 -2.54
CA GLY A 31 4.65 19.61 -1.19
C GLY A 31 5.73 18.55 -0.97
N THR A 32 6.75 18.93 -0.20
CA THR A 32 7.87 18.04 0.13
C THR A 32 7.41 16.95 1.08
N PHE A 33 7.63 15.69 0.71
CA PHE A 33 7.41 14.57 1.62
C PHE A 33 8.44 14.66 2.76
N PRO A 34 8.03 14.56 4.04
CA PRO A 34 8.89 14.91 5.19
C PRO A 34 10.01 13.90 5.48
N HIS A 35 10.29 12.97 4.56
CA HIS A 35 11.38 12.00 4.67
C HIS A 35 12.26 12.06 3.44
N THR A 36 13.58 11.97 3.65
CA THR A 36 14.59 11.88 2.58
C THR A 36 14.91 10.42 2.21
N VAL A 37 14.55 9.46 3.06
CA VAL A 37 14.80 8.03 2.85
C VAL A 37 13.56 7.20 3.21
N THR A 38 13.05 6.43 2.27
CA THR A 38 11.83 5.62 2.44
C THR A 38 12.09 4.19 2.93
N SER A 39 13.01 3.99 3.87
CA SER A 39 13.21 2.66 4.44
C SER A 39 11.98 2.26 5.26
N ASN A 40 11.41 1.07 5.04
CA ASN A 40 10.19 0.58 5.71
C ASN A 40 8.91 1.42 5.51
N HIS A 41 8.78 2.12 4.38
CA HIS A 41 7.54 2.83 4.04
C HIS A 41 6.61 1.91 3.26
N VAL A 42 5.32 1.94 3.61
CA VAL A 42 4.26 1.28 2.86
C VAL A 42 3.28 2.34 2.43
N ALA A 43 2.97 2.37 1.13
CA ALA A 43 2.05 3.35 0.56
C ALA A 43 0.82 2.64 -0.02
N ILE A 44 -0.32 3.32 0.05
CA ILE A 44 -1.60 2.84 -0.43
C ILE A 44 -2.49 4.03 -0.86
N LEU A 45 -3.39 3.79 -1.80
CA LEU A 45 -4.37 4.78 -2.25
C LEU A 45 -5.76 4.39 -1.77
N SER A 46 -6.59 5.38 -1.44
CA SER A 46 -8.00 5.15 -1.07
C SER A 46 -8.92 4.89 -2.28
N ALA A 47 -8.54 5.38 -3.45
CA ALA A 47 -9.34 5.35 -4.67
C ALA A 47 -8.40 5.41 -5.89
N PRO A 48 -8.92 5.27 -7.12
CA PRO A 48 -8.18 5.64 -8.32
C PRO A 48 -7.66 7.07 -8.23
N LEU A 49 -6.46 7.32 -8.74
CA LEU A 49 -5.82 8.63 -8.64
C LEU A 49 -6.56 9.77 -9.37
N THR A 50 -7.45 9.40 -10.29
CA THR A 50 -8.31 10.32 -11.03
C THR A 50 -9.55 10.73 -10.24
N SER A 51 -9.83 10.07 -9.11
CA SER A 51 -10.92 10.44 -8.20
C SER A 51 -10.58 11.72 -7.41
N GLU A 52 -11.57 12.56 -7.14
CA GLU A 52 -11.40 13.80 -6.37
C GLU A 52 -11.21 13.54 -4.86
N ASP A 53 -11.72 12.41 -4.37
CA ASP A 53 -11.62 11.96 -2.99
C ASP A 53 -10.43 11.03 -2.74
N CYS A 54 -9.53 10.89 -3.72
CA CYS A 54 -8.34 10.07 -3.57
C CYS A 54 -7.40 10.66 -2.50
N VAL A 55 -6.94 9.78 -1.61
CA VAL A 55 -5.98 10.06 -0.55
C VAL A 55 -4.82 9.08 -0.70
N VAL A 56 -3.61 9.62 -0.76
CA VAL A 56 -2.37 8.84 -0.62
C VAL A 56 -2.09 8.68 0.86
N GLY A 57 -2.08 7.44 1.33
CA GLY A 57 -1.61 7.08 2.67
C GLY A 57 -0.21 6.49 2.60
N VAL A 58 0.72 7.01 3.39
CA VAL A 58 2.07 6.47 3.55
C VAL A 58 2.33 6.23 5.03
N ILE A 59 2.46 4.97 5.41
CA ILE A 59 2.87 4.62 6.77
C ILE A 59 4.36 4.36 6.82
N SER A 60 5.01 4.85 7.86
CA SER A 60 6.40 4.60 8.17
C SER A 60 6.57 4.27 9.65
N ARG A 61 7.67 3.58 9.97
CA ARG A 61 7.98 3.14 11.32
C ARG A 61 9.40 3.50 11.69
N THR A 62 9.56 4.17 12.83
CA THR A 62 10.83 4.36 13.52
C THR A 62 11.00 3.29 14.60
N LYS A 63 12.05 3.37 15.43
CA LYS A 63 12.25 2.39 16.51
C LYS A 63 11.15 2.45 17.59
N THR A 64 10.50 3.60 17.75
CA THR A 64 9.62 3.91 18.89
C THR A 64 8.25 4.44 18.47
N GLU A 65 8.09 4.83 17.21
CA GLU A 65 6.90 5.49 16.71
C GLU A 65 6.48 4.97 15.35
N ILE A 66 5.19 5.05 15.10
CA ILE A 66 4.57 4.82 13.81
C ILE A 66 4.02 6.16 13.35
N LYS A 67 4.34 6.53 12.11
CA LYS A 67 3.89 7.75 11.47
C LYS A 67 3.04 7.40 10.27
N PHE A 68 1.87 8.02 10.18
CA PHE A 68 1.02 7.95 9.02
C PHE A 68 0.97 9.33 8.38
N HIS A 69 1.32 9.39 7.10
CA HIS A 69 1.27 10.58 6.28
C HIS A 69 0.13 10.45 5.28
N ALA A 70 -0.77 11.43 5.26
CA ALA A 70 -1.87 11.49 4.31
C ALA A 70 -1.70 12.69 3.38
N PHE A 71 -1.95 12.48 2.09
CA PHE A 71 -2.08 13.55 1.11
C PHE A 71 -3.40 13.40 0.37
N ARG A 72 -4.27 14.39 0.51
CA ARG A 72 -5.53 14.45 -0.22
C ARG A 72 -5.33 15.21 -1.51
N ARG A 73 -5.97 14.78 -2.59
CA ARG A 73 -5.97 15.54 -3.84
C ARG A 73 -6.49 16.96 -3.61
N GLY A 74 -5.83 17.95 -4.22
CA GLY A 74 -6.08 19.38 -4.06
C GLY A 74 -5.48 19.99 -2.78
N ALA A 75 -4.83 19.20 -1.92
CA ALA A 75 -4.11 19.74 -0.77
C ALA A 75 -2.76 20.33 -1.19
N THR A 76 -2.21 21.22 -0.36
CA THR A 76 -0.89 21.83 -0.57
C THR A 76 0.21 21.23 0.31
N SER A 77 -0.17 20.39 1.28
CA SER A 77 0.75 19.84 2.29
C SER A 77 0.29 18.49 2.82
N TRP A 78 1.25 17.70 3.28
CA TRP A 78 1.03 16.41 3.93
C TRP A 78 0.50 16.59 5.36
N THR A 79 -0.49 15.79 5.74
CA THR A 79 -0.93 15.66 7.14
C THR A 79 -0.18 14.52 7.80
N GLU A 80 0.34 14.72 9.02
CA GLU A 80 1.05 13.72 9.80
C GLU A 80 0.24 13.29 11.03
N HIS A 81 0.16 11.99 11.26
CA HIS A 81 -0.41 11.39 12.47
C HIS A 81 0.59 10.43 13.10
N ASN A 82 0.75 10.53 14.41
CA ASN A 82 1.81 9.86 15.16
C ASN A 82 1.22 8.93 16.20
N LEU A 83 1.78 7.74 16.33
CA LEU A 83 1.44 6.78 17.37
C LEU A 83 2.72 6.27 18.04
N LYS A 84 2.87 6.55 19.33
CA LYS A 84 3.96 6.00 20.16
C LYS A 84 3.67 4.54 20.44
N SER A 85 4.23 3.66 19.62
CA SER A 85 4.07 2.22 19.77
C SER A 85 5.30 1.48 19.25
N LYS A 86 5.64 0.38 19.93
CA LYS A 86 6.67 -0.55 19.46
C LYS A 86 6.13 -1.54 18.40
N TYR A 87 4.80 -1.63 18.29
CA TYR A 87 4.06 -2.56 17.45
C TYR A 87 3.13 -1.86 16.46
N PRO A 88 2.84 -2.46 15.30
CA PRO A 88 3.45 -3.66 14.73
C PRO A 88 4.97 -3.51 14.49
N LYS A 89 5.73 -4.63 14.59
CA LYS A 89 7.20 -4.59 14.42
C LYS A 89 7.61 -4.34 12.97
N ARG A 90 6.84 -4.87 12.03
CA ARG A 90 7.06 -4.73 10.58
C ARG A 90 5.71 -4.73 9.88
N ILE A 91 5.40 -3.63 9.21
CA ILE A 91 4.19 -3.53 8.40
C ILE A 91 4.41 -4.37 7.14
N ARG A 92 3.53 -5.34 6.93
CA ARG A 92 3.56 -6.27 5.79
C ARG A 92 2.35 -6.12 4.89
N TYR A 93 1.22 -5.65 5.40
CA TYR A 93 0.00 -5.54 4.64
C TYR A 93 -0.57 -4.13 4.80
N ALA A 94 -1.18 -3.62 3.74
CA ALA A 94 -1.91 -2.37 3.77
C ALA A 94 -3.21 -2.54 2.99
N ALA A 95 -4.31 -2.05 3.54
CA ALA A 95 -5.60 -2.03 2.88
C ALA A 95 -6.33 -0.73 3.14
N TYR A 96 -7.19 -0.35 2.19
CA TYR A 96 -8.18 0.69 2.38
C TYR A 96 -9.57 0.06 2.27
N HIS A 97 -10.39 0.28 3.29
CA HIS A 97 -11.76 -0.25 3.35
C HIS A 97 -12.63 0.69 4.18
N LYS A 98 -13.87 0.93 3.75
CA LYS A 98 -14.84 1.77 4.49
C LYS A 98 -14.24 3.06 5.09
N ARG A 99 -13.47 3.80 4.28
CA ARG A 99 -12.83 5.08 4.68
C ARG A 99 -11.78 4.97 5.78
N GLY A 100 -11.29 3.77 6.05
CA GLY A 100 -10.17 3.47 6.93
C GLY A 100 -8.96 2.93 6.17
N PHE A 101 -7.78 3.39 6.55
CA PHE A 101 -6.50 2.78 6.20
C PHE A 101 -6.09 1.79 7.28
N TYR A 102 -5.75 0.58 6.89
CA TYR A 102 -5.38 -0.51 7.79
C TYR A 102 -4.01 -1.04 7.42
N PHE A 103 -3.17 -1.22 8.43
CA PHE A 103 -1.78 -1.66 8.29
C PHE A 103 -1.50 -2.80 9.26
N PHE A 104 -1.11 -3.95 8.74
CA PHE A 104 -0.96 -5.18 9.53
C PHE A 104 0.49 -5.67 9.49
N ASP A 105 0.93 -6.33 10.55
CA ASP A 105 2.07 -7.24 10.49
C ASP A 105 1.63 -8.68 10.18
N ASN A 106 2.52 -9.66 10.38
CA ASN A 106 2.22 -11.09 10.26
C ASN A 106 1.64 -11.69 11.56
N THR A 107 1.20 -10.86 12.50
CA THR A 107 0.51 -11.27 13.71
C THR A 107 -0.93 -10.74 13.66
N ASN A 108 -1.60 -10.65 14.81
CA ASN A 108 -2.93 -10.06 14.91
C ASN A 108 -2.87 -8.55 15.18
N LEU A 109 -1.71 -7.93 15.27
CA LEU A 109 -1.60 -6.50 15.57
C LEU A 109 -1.76 -5.66 14.31
N MET A 110 -2.60 -4.64 14.39
CA MET A 110 -2.82 -3.68 13.31
C MET A 110 -2.72 -2.24 13.82
N VAL A 111 -2.36 -1.35 12.92
CA VAL A 111 -2.58 0.07 13.07
C VAL A 111 -3.61 0.51 12.04
N TYR A 112 -4.57 1.32 12.45
CA TYR A 112 -5.54 1.87 11.53
C TYR A 112 -5.71 3.37 11.71
N TYR A 113 -6.10 4.03 10.62
CA TYR A 113 -6.43 5.44 10.56
C TYR A 113 -7.79 5.60 9.88
N SER A 114 -8.73 6.29 10.53
CA SER A 114 -10.02 6.62 9.94
C SER A 114 -9.97 8.03 9.34
N ILE A 115 -10.50 8.21 8.14
CA ILE A 115 -10.66 9.56 7.56
C ILE A 115 -11.71 10.36 8.35
N ASP A 116 -12.74 9.69 8.89
CA ASP A 116 -13.82 10.35 9.63
C ASP A 116 -13.42 10.71 11.08
N GLN A 117 -12.49 9.94 11.64
CA GLN A 117 -11.86 10.23 12.94
C GLN A 117 -10.34 10.20 12.74
N PRO A 118 -9.72 11.36 12.41
CA PRO A 118 -8.33 11.45 11.95
C PRO A 118 -7.32 11.20 13.09
N GLU A 119 -7.30 9.97 13.56
CA GLU A 119 -6.48 9.47 14.65
C GLU A 119 -5.89 8.12 14.25
N LEU A 120 -4.60 7.94 14.57
CA LEU A 120 -3.90 6.70 14.35
C LEU A 120 -4.01 5.82 15.60
N ARG A 121 -4.60 4.63 15.48
CA ARG A 121 -4.90 3.75 16.62
C ARG A 121 -4.28 2.37 16.44
N LEU A 122 -3.86 1.78 17.55
CA LEU A 122 -3.47 0.37 17.63
C LEU A 122 -4.71 -0.48 17.90
N ALA A 123 -4.84 -1.60 17.20
CA ALA A 123 -5.90 -2.57 17.43
C ALA A 123 -5.39 -4.00 17.21
N GLU A 124 -6.17 -4.97 17.67
CA GLU A 124 -5.96 -6.39 17.37
C GLU A 124 -7.03 -6.86 16.37
N ALA A 125 -6.58 -7.44 15.26
CA ALA A 125 -7.40 -8.13 14.29
C ALA A 125 -7.96 -9.43 14.89
N ARG A 126 -9.27 -9.60 14.82
CA ARG A 126 -9.92 -10.87 15.16
C ARG A 126 -10.46 -11.51 13.89
N TYR A 127 -10.13 -12.79 13.71
CA TYR A 127 -10.65 -13.60 12.62
C TYR A 127 -12.02 -14.12 13.02
N VAL A 128 -13.04 -13.73 12.28
CA VAL A 128 -14.41 -14.19 12.47
C VAL A 128 -14.86 -14.91 11.21
N LYS A 129 -15.55 -16.04 11.36
CA LYS A 129 -16.19 -16.69 10.20
C LYS A 129 -17.27 -15.74 9.66
N PRO A 130 -17.38 -15.55 8.35
CA PRO A 130 -18.42 -14.71 7.78
C PRO A 130 -19.76 -15.44 7.93
N GLU A 131 -20.45 -15.25 9.05
CA GLU A 131 -21.77 -15.84 9.30
C GLU A 131 -22.90 -14.95 8.74
N THR A 132 -22.67 -13.65 8.65
CA THR A 132 -23.57 -12.66 8.02
C THR A 132 -22.73 -11.45 7.59
N ASP A 133 -22.89 -10.99 6.34
CA ASP A 133 -22.26 -9.77 5.83
C ASP A 133 -22.50 -8.59 6.80
N ASP A 134 -21.43 -7.91 7.22
CA ASP A 134 -21.19 -6.53 6.79
C ASP A 134 -20.09 -5.82 7.60
N GLU A 135 -19.72 -6.23 8.81
CA GLU A 135 -18.83 -5.38 9.64
C GLU A 135 -17.33 -5.68 9.54
N GLY A 136 -16.96 -6.85 8.98
CA GLY A 136 -15.58 -7.29 8.88
C GLY A 136 -14.85 -6.76 7.64
N ILE A 137 -13.53 -6.57 7.77
CA ILE A 137 -12.67 -6.36 6.61
C ILE A 137 -12.52 -7.72 5.90
N ILE A 138 -12.97 -7.80 4.65
CA ILE A 138 -12.99 -9.05 3.88
C ILE A 138 -11.63 -9.31 3.21
N PHE A 139 -10.58 -9.48 4.02
CA PHE A 139 -9.25 -9.85 3.54
C PHE A 139 -8.74 -11.13 4.20
N ARG A 140 -8.18 -12.03 3.38
CA ARG A 140 -7.42 -13.20 3.85
C ARG A 140 -5.92 -12.84 3.93
N PHE A 141 -5.28 -13.22 5.04
CA PHE A 141 -3.84 -13.09 5.26
C PHE A 141 -3.15 -14.43 4.97
N ASP A 142 -1.91 -14.38 4.46
CA ASP A 142 -1.10 -15.58 4.20
C ASP A 142 -0.90 -16.42 5.47
N ASN A 143 -1.23 -17.70 5.38
CA ASN A 143 -0.73 -18.79 6.21
C ASN A 143 0.49 -19.46 5.53
N GLU A 144 1.32 -20.19 6.29
CA GLU A 144 2.60 -20.74 5.81
C GLU A 144 2.49 -21.58 4.51
N GLU A 145 1.38 -22.29 4.30
CA GLU A 145 1.07 -23.05 3.07
C GLU A 145 1.06 -22.17 1.80
N GLU A 146 0.72 -20.89 1.91
CA GLU A 146 0.60 -19.99 0.77
C GLU A 146 1.94 -19.31 0.39
N THR A 147 3.00 -19.50 1.17
CA THR A 147 4.39 -19.18 0.76
C THR A 147 4.76 -19.92 -0.53
N ASN A 148 4.20 -21.12 -0.74
CA ASN A 148 4.37 -21.87 -1.97
C ASN A 148 3.69 -21.18 -3.17
N GLN A 149 2.53 -20.54 -2.98
CA GLN A 149 1.85 -19.77 -4.04
C GLN A 149 2.63 -18.51 -4.42
N MET A 150 3.33 -17.88 -3.47
CA MET A 150 4.21 -16.76 -3.78
C MET A 150 5.37 -17.21 -4.68
N ASN A 151 5.94 -18.38 -4.38
CA ASN A 151 6.97 -18.98 -5.22
C ASN A 151 6.39 -19.35 -6.60
N GLU A 152 5.21 -19.98 -6.66
CA GLU A 152 4.50 -20.25 -7.92
C GLU A 152 4.18 -18.96 -8.70
N LEU A 153 3.84 -17.85 -8.04
CA LEU A 153 3.64 -16.56 -8.70
C LEU A 153 4.95 -16.06 -9.32
N LYS A 154 6.07 -16.20 -8.61
CA LYS A 154 7.40 -15.85 -9.13
C LYS A 154 7.80 -16.76 -10.30
N GLU A 155 7.55 -18.06 -10.20
CA GLU A 155 7.77 -19.04 -11.28
C GLU A 155 6.92 -18.72 -12.52
N ARG A 156 5.61 -18.49 -12.34
CA ARG A 156 4.69 -18.10 -13.44
C ARG A 156 5.07 -16.79 -14.11
N LEU A 157 5.73 -15.89 -13.39
CA LEU A 157 6.23 -14.62 -13.92
C LEU A 157 7.65 -14.74 -14.49
N ALA A 158 8.23 -15.94 -14.54
CA ALA A 158 9.62 -16.20 -14.92
C ALA A 158 10.63 -15.34 -14.14
N LEU A 159 10.34 -15.10 -12.85
CA LEU A 159 11.15 -14.31 -11.93
C LEU A 159 12.12 -15.17 -11.11
N GLU A 160 12.29 -16.45 -11.45
CA GLU A 160 13.16 -17.41 -10.74
C GLU A 160 14.62 -16.95 -10.67
N ASP A 161 15.13 -16.35 -11.75
CA ASP A 161 16.48 -15.75 -11.80
C ASP A 161 16.57 -14.34 -11.17
N MET A 162 15.43 -13.75 -10.80
CA MET A 162 15.30 -12.39 -10.28
C MET A 162 15.15 -12.39 -8.76
N SER A 163 16.07 -13.08 -8.07
CA SER A 163 16.24 -13.09 -6.59
C SER A 163 16.32 -11.71 -5.94
N GLN A 164 16.42 -10.65 -6.76
CA GLN A 164 16.48 -9.27 -6.35
C GLN A 164 15.18 -8.48 -6.50
N VAL A 165 14.06 -9.06 -6.95
CA VAL A 165 12.80 -8.32 -7.12
C VAL A 165 11.93 -8.44 -5.87
N SER A 166 11.47 -7.28 -5.37
CA SER A 166 10.53 -7.19 -4.25
C SER A 166 9.12 -6.91 -4.72
N ILE A 167 8.13 -7.62 -4.16
CA ILE A 167 6.71 -7.38 -4.44
C ILE A 167 6.18 -6.22 -3.61
N CYS A 168 5.55 -5.26 -4.30
CA CYS A 168 4.68 -4.28 -3.67
C CYS A 168 3.37 -5.00 -3.31
N GLY A 169 2.96 -4.94 -2.04
CA GLY A 169 1.74 -5.62 -1.62
C GLY A 169 0.54 -5.21 -2.48
N THR A 170 -0.32 -6.18 -2.76
CA THR A 170 -1.46 -6.04 -3.66
C THR A 170 -2.63 -6.87 -3.13
N ILE A 171 -3.78 -6.76 -3.78
CA ILE A 171 -4.97 -7.53 -3.47
C ILE A 171 -5.34 -8.36 -4.71
N VAL A 172 -5.49 -9.66 -4.53
CA VAL A 172 -5.80 -10.61 -5.62
C VAL A 172 -7.17 -11.24 -5.36
N SER A 173 -8.01 -11.29 -6.39
CA SER A 173 -9.29 -12.01 -6.32
C SER A 173 -9.02 -13.51 -6.40
N CYS A 174 -9.66 -14.29 -5.53
CA CYS A 174 -9.57 -15.74 -5.56
C CYS A 174 -10.85 -16.32 -6.19
N ASP A 175 -10.70 -17.09 -7.27
CA ASP A 175 -11.81 -17.62 -8.08
C ASP A 175 -12.85 -18.44 -7.29
N ASN A 176 -12.48 -18.95 -6.11
CA ASN A 176 -13.32 -19.78 -5.25
C ASN A 176 -13.72 -19.14 -3.90
N ALA A 177 -13.37 -17.86 -3.65
CA ALA A 177 -13.70 -17.20 -2.39
C ALA A 177 -14.44 -15.89 -2.63
N ARG A 178 -15.50 -15.62 -1.85
CA ARG A 178 -16.11 -14.28 -1.70
C ARG A 178 -15.16 -13.23 -1.08
N ILE A 179 -13.87 -13.57 -0.95
CA ILE A 179 -12.88 -12.89 -0.12
C ILE A 179 -11.66 -12.64 -0.99
N ASN A 180 -11.20 -11.39 -1.02
CA ASN A 180 -9.95 -11.05 -1.68
C ASN A 180 -8.76 -11.42 -0.79
N LYS A 181 -7.66 -11.86 -1.41
CA LYS A 181 -6.41 -12.19 -0.71
C LYS A 181 -5.45 -10.99 -0.73
N MET A 182 -4.80 -10.73 0.40
CA MET A 182 -3.73 -9.74 0.47
C MET A 182 -2.37 -10.37 0.23
N VAL A 183 -1.59 -9.76 -0.65
CA VAL A 183 -0.20 -10.12 -0.92
C VAL A 183 0.70 -9.22 -0.07
N PRO A 184 1.66 -9.77 0.70
CA PRO A 184 2.51 -8.99 1.57
C PRO A 184 3.48 -8.09 0.80
N TYR A 185 3.80 -6.94 1.38
CA TYR A 185 4.89 -6.07 0.96
C TYR A 185 6.24 -6.70 1.34
N GLU A 186 7.04 -7.05 0.34
CA GLU A 186 8.40 -7.52 0.52
C GLU A 186 9.35 -6.32 0.66
N ASN A 187 9.44 -5.74 1.86
CA ASN A 187 10.38 -4.63 2.09
C ASN A 187 11.74 -5.20 2.55
N ASN A 188 12.51 -5.81 1.63
CA ASN A 188 13.81 -6.41 1.93
C ASN A 188 14.95 -5.42 1.65
N ARG A 189 15.70 -5.05 2.70
CA ARG A 189 16.77 -4.04 2.65
C ARG A 189 18.01 -4.48 1.87
N VAL A 190 18.09 -5.76 1.51
CA VAL A 190 19.26 -6.35 0.82
C VAL A 190 19.18 -6.18 -0.70
N LEU A 191 18.01 -5.83 -1.25
CA LEU A 191 17.78 -5.89 -2.69
C LEU A 191 17.99 -4.53 -3.36
N GLN A 192 18.92 -4.48 -4.34
CA GLN A 192 19.30 -3.27 -5.07
C GLN A 192 18.37 -2.94 -6.24
N LYS A 193 17.49 -3.86 -6.65
CA LYS A 193 16.57 -3.70 -7.78
C LYS A 193 15.14 -3.89 -7.30
N GLN A 194 14.20 -3.16 -7.88
CA GLN A 194 12.79 -3.28 -7.56
C GLN A 194 12.03 -3.36 -8.87
N GLY A 195 11.23 -4.43 -9.02
CA GLY A 195 10.34 -4.61 -10.16
C GLY A 195 8.92 -4.32 -9.73
N ALA A 196 8.14 -3.66 -10.60
CA ALA A 196 6.72 -3.45 -10.39
C ALA A 196 5.94 -4.16 -11.50
N TRP A 197 5.06 -5.08 -11.11
CA TRP A 197 4.07 -5.65 -12.02
C TRP A 197 2.76 -4.88 -11.87
N PHE A 198 2.19 -4.46 -12.99
CA PHE A 198 0.90 -3.80 -13.02
C PHE A 198 0.17 -4.22 -14.29
N GLN A 199 -1.16 -4.30 -14.22
CA GLN A 199 -1.95 -4.50 -15.41
C GLN A 199 -1.84 -3.23 -16.29
N PRO A 200 -1.29 -3.32 -17.50
CA PRO A 200 -1.19 -2.18 -18.38
C PRO A 200 -2.59 -1.64 -18.69
N ARG A 201 -2.77 -0.33 -18.52
CA ARG A 201 -3.95 0.41 -18.98
C ARG A 201 -3.49 1.60 -19.79
N LEU A 202 -4.09 1.78 -20.97
CA LEU A 202 -3.87 2.96 -21.81
C LEU A 202 -4.69 4.10 -21.24
N HIS A 203 -4.02 5.07 -20.62
CA HIS A 203 -4.66 6.29 -20.14
C HIS A 203 -4.33 7.43 -21.10
N GLN A 204 -5.36 8.04 -21.68
CA GLN A 204 -5.25 9.38 -22.24
C GLN A 204 -5.42 10.36 -21.08
N ILE A 205 -4.33 11.00 -20.68
CA ILE A 205 -4.32 11.95 -19.57
C ILE A 205 -4.36 13.33 -20.21
N SER A 206 -5.32 14.16 -19.81
CA SER A 206 -5.31 15.56 -20.25
C SER A 206 -4.07 16.25 -19.69
N GLU A 207 -3.43 17.10 -20.48
CA GLU A 207 -2.22 17.86 -20.08
C GLU A 207 -2.44 18.69 -18.80
N ASN A 208 -3.70 18.96 -18.41
CA ASN A 208 -4.07 19.75 -17.24
C ASN A 208 -4.30 18.94 -15.95
N GLN A 209 -3.99 17.63 -15.91
CA GLN A 209 -4.16 16.87 -14.67
C GLN A 209 -3.07 17.21 -13.65
N SER A 210 -3.46 17.90 -12.58
CA SER A 210 -2.66 18.10 -11.38
C SER A 210 -3.27 17.39 -10.17
N TRP A 211 -2.43 17.20 -9.16
CA TRP A 211 -2.79 16.63 -7.87
C TRP A 211 -2.84 17.68 -6.77
#